data_AF-A0A8S1R9N3-F1
#
_entry.id   AF-A0A8S1R9N3-F1
#
_cell.length_a   1.000
_cell.length_b   1.000
_cell.length_c   1.000
_cell.angle_alpha   90.00
_cell.angle_beta   90.00
_cell.angle_gamma   90.00
#
_symmetry.space_group_name_H-M   'P 1'
#
loop_
_entity.id
_entity.type
_entity.pdbx_description
1 polymer ?
#
loop_
_entity_poly.entity_id
_entity_poly.type
_entity_poly.pdbx_seq_one_letter_code
_entity_poly.pdbx_strand_id
1 'polypeptide(L)'
;MHKITLKFLDQSIEQKYQIEHQCPKRKTHLKLFLLFFIVFQIIKLIIALIIKNYSAVYPTLGMMGCTAFSKCFNLNKEYHQRTLMIFINICFSIYVLFFDPHLDTPTMYFRGAHQMAINIINILGTEFIDSTVTIIMLYLLRIFHIVQNTSNLDITTIIMGLGANLAMVIMVYLYHKAIRSQFLLTKIDQRWENILKQILHNQQFILINYHMEKLQFQSISSTFSQTIQSQAEVLNFIRKAKVENDSLEKFLFHKLQDFSSNFLEIINHSLNVKFDKQLIQINYSIFFGNQPTILIQTSSSKLFSENSEIQKACHLYLKLMTVFIKIIKENKPFNKIQFHNLANKIQFQNLMISIWNKQIQSKTVSLKRSILKIQTFCNPSTKIQFIGSDQLIKTIPKIFYLLLASIVNCTINQQMIVKHEILQTQSNRIIFQGKFNIQKLNYSTTKIKYYLLLICKEIYADQFCINLELNDEILQPFYDRIIPKNQIGYLKKKLTQ
;
A
#
# COMPACT_ATOMS: atom_id res chain seq x y z
N MET A 1 -8.88 -12.74 -11.96
CA MET A 1 -8.10 -13.95 -12.30
C MET A 1 -8.97 -14.80 -13.20
N HIS A 2 -8.44 -15.37 -14.28
CA HIS A 2 -9.19 -16.33 -15.11
C HIS A 2 -9.48 -17.58 -14.29
N LYS A 3 -10.75 -18.04 -14.29
CA LYS A 3 -11.16 -19.20 -13.48
C LYS A 3 -10.50 -20.50 -13.95
N ILE A 4 -10.28 -20.66 -15.25
CA ILE A 4 -9.77 -21.92 -15.84
C ILE A 4 -8.24 -21.96 -15.82
N THR A 5 -7.59 -20.93 -16.35
CA THR A 5 -6.12 -20.91 -16.48
C THR A 5 -5.41 -20.47 -15.20
N LEU A 6 -6.16 -19.94 -14.23
CA LEU A 6 -5.66 -19.28 -13.02
C LEU A 6 -4.73 -18.08 -13.27
N LYS A 7 -4.50 -17.65 -14.51
CA LYS A 7 -3.70 -16.46 -14.81
C LYS A 7 -4.39 -15.18 -14.31
N PHE A 8 -3.60 -14.20 -13.89
CA PHE A 8 -4.14 -12.87 -13.59
C PHE A 8 -4.69 -12.23 -14.89
N LEU A 9 -5.74 -11.42 -14.73
CA LEU A 9 -6.33 -10.69 -15.88
C LEU A 9 -5.38 -9.60 -16.38
N ASP A 10 -4.64 -9.00 -15.45
CA ASP A 10 -3.62 -8.00 -15.75
C ASP A 10 -2.26 -8.70 -15.98
N GLN A 11 -1.76 -8.58 -17.21
CA GLN A 11 -0.51 -9.21 -17.64
C GLN A 11 0.71 -8.66 -16.90
N SER A 12 0.69 -7.40 -16.46
CA SER A 12 1.78 -6.81 -15.69
C SER A 12 1.88 -7.44 -14.29
N ILE A 13 0.72 -7.76 -13.68
CA ILE A 13 0.65 -8.45 -12.39
C ILE A 13 1.16 -9.89 -12.54
N GLU A 14 0.80 -10.56 -13.64
CA GLU A 14 1.29 -11.91 -13.98
C GLU A 14 2.80 -11.94 -14.16
N GLN A 15 3.38 -11.02 -14.93
CA GLN A 15 4.83 -10.97 -15.13
C GLN A 15 5.57 -10.76 -13.81
N LYS A 16 5.09 -9.84 -12.95
CA LYS A 16 5.67 -9.64 -11.61
C LYS A 16 5.58 -10.90 -10.74
N TYR A 17 4.43 -11.57 -10.75
CA TYR A 17 4.26 -12.84 -10.03
C TYR A 17 5.27 -13.91 -10.48
N GLN A 18 5.45 -14.06 -11.80
CA GLN A 18 6.39 -15.05 -12.33
C GLN A 18 7.84 -14.73 -11.96
N ILE A 19 8.25 -13.46 -12.09
CA ILE A 19 9.63 -13.03 -11.83
C ILE A 19 9.95 -13.04 -10.33
N GLU A 20 9.11 -12.42 -9.51
CA GLU A 20 9.40 -12.18 -8.09
C GLU A 20 9.15 -13.45 -7.24
N HIS A 21 8.13 -14.25 -7.58
CA HIS A 21 7.68 -15.34 -6.72
C HIS A 21 8.02 -16.75 -7.26
N GLN A 22 7.78 -17.02 -8.54
CA GLN A 22 7.90 -18.38 -9.09
C GLN A 22 9.29 -18.73 -9.60
N CYS A 23 9.89 -17.88 -10.44
CA CYS A 23 11.20 -18.09 -11.04
C CYS A 23 12.32 -18.43 -10.04
N PRO A 24 12.49 -17.71 -8.91
CA PRO A 24 13.53 -18.05 -7.93
C PRO A 24 13.30 -19.43 -7.29
N LYS A 25 12.05 -19.75 -6.93
CA LYS A 25 11.71 -21.05 -6.32
C LYS A 25 11.97 -22.21 -7.29
N ARG A 26 11.49 -22.08 -8.54
CA ARG A 26 11.72 -23.07 -9.60
C ARG A 26 13.19 -23.27 -9.92
N LYS A 27 13.96 -22.18 -10.02
CA LYS A 27 15.40 -22.24 -10.27
C LYS A 27 16.14 -22.99 -9.17
N THR A 28 15.82 -22.72 -7.91
CA THR A 28 16.42 -23.43 -6.77
C THR A 28 16.02 -24.90 -6.76
N HIS A 29 14.72 -25.19 -6.93
CA HIS A 29 14.20 -26.57 -7.02
C HIS A 29 14.90 -27.37 -8.11
N LEU A 30 14.93 -26.83 -9.33
CA LEU A 30 15.49 -27.50 -10.49
C LEU A 30 17.00 -27.73 -10.36
N LYS A 31 17.76 -26.78 -9.79
CA LYS A 31 19.19 -26.98 -9.50
C LYS A 31 19.42 -28.11 -8.52
N LEU A 32 18.66 -28.12 -7.42
CA LEU A 32 18.77 -29.14 -6.38
C LEU A 32 18.34 -30.51 -6.93
N PHE A 33 17.25 -30.56 -7.69
CA PHE A 33 16.76 -31.77 -8.32
C PHE A 33 17.78 -32.34 -9.32
N LEU A 34 18.32 -31.51 -10.23
CA LEU A 34 19.35 -31.93 -11.18
C LEU A 34 20.60 -32.44 -10.48
N LEU A 35 21.03 -31.78 -9.39
CA LEU A 35 22.19 -32.22 -8.61
C LEU A 35 21.97 -33.62 -8.03
N PHE A 36 20.87 -33.84 -7.31
CA PHE A 36 20.54 -35.16 -6.75
C PHE A 36 20.39 -36.22 -7.85
N PHE A 37 19.80 -35.83 -8.98
CA PHE A 37 19.58 -36.74 -10.09
C PHE A 37 20.88 -37.18 -10.75
N ILE A 38 21.85 -36.27 -10.92
CA ILE A 38 23.19 -36.60 -11.43
C ILE A 38 23.92 -37.53 -10.46
N VAL A 39 23.90 -37.23 -9.15
CA VAL A 39 24.54 -38.09 -8.13
C VAL A 39 23.93 -39.49 -8.15
N PHE A 40 22.61 -39.59 -8.19
CA PHE A 40 21.90 -40.86 -8.28
C PHE A 40 22.29 -41.66 -9.53
N GLN A 41 22.34 -41.00 -10.70
CA GLN A 41 22.73 -41.67 -11.95
C GLN A 41 24.17 -42.17 -11.90
N ILE A 42 25.11 -41.41 -11.31
CA ILE A 42 26.52 -41.83 -11.17
C ILE A 42 26.62 -43.07 -10.30
N ILE A 43 25.98 -43.05 -9.12
CA ILE A 43 25.97 -44.21 -8.20
C ILE A 43 25.41 -45.43 -8.92
N LYS A 44 24.28 -45.26 -9.62
CA LYS A 44 23.62 -46.35 -10.33
C LYS A 44 24.45 -46.90 -11.48
N LEU A 45 25.14 -46.04 -12.24
CA LEU A 45 26.05 -46.45 -13.28
C LEU A 45 27.22 -47.28 -12.72
N ILE A 46 27.82 -46.83 -11.62
CA ILE A 46 28.90 -47.56 -10.94
C ILE A 46 28.41 -48.96 -10.51
N ILE A 47 27.24 -49.04 -9.86
CA ILE A 47 26.64 -50.32 -9.45
C ILE A 47 26.40 -51.23 -10.65
N ALA A 48 25.81 -50.70 -11.74
CA ALA A 48 25.53 -51.48 -12.94
C ALA A 48 26.81 -52.02 -13.61
N LEU A 49 27.89 -51.24 -13.62
CA LEU A 49 29.20 -51.66 -14.12
C LEU A 49 29.84 -52.74 -13.25
N ILE A 50 29.75 -52.62 -11.92
CA ILE A 50 30.26 -53.64 -10.98
C ILE A 50 29.54 -54.98 -11.18
N ILE A 51 28.21 -54.93 -11.32
CA ILE A 51 27.37 -56.13 -11.53
C ILE A 51 27.47 -56.66 -12.98
N LYS A 52 28.13 -55.91 -13.89
CA LYS A 52 28.19 -56.19 -15.34
C LYS A 52 26.80 -56.27 -16.01
N ASN A 53 25.83 -55.52 -15.49
CA ASN A 53 24.48 -55.45 -16.06
C ASN A 53 24.40 -54.38 -17.17
N TYR A 54 24.88 -54.72 -18.37
CA TYR A 54 24.90 -53.78 -19.50
C TYR A 54 23.52 -53.28 -19.92
N SER A 55 22.45 -54.05 -19.67
CA SER A 55 21.07 -53.63 -19.95
C SER A 55 20.67 -52.38 -19.15
N ALA A 56 21.21 -52.21 -17.94
CA ALA A 56 20.98 -51.02 -17.10
C ALA A 56 21.98 -49.88 -17.39
N VAL A 57 23.16 -50.18 -17.95
CA VAL A 57 24.20 -49.20 -18.27
C VAL A 57 23.73 -48.25 -19.38
N TYR A 58 23.24 -48.79 -20.51
CA TYR A 58 22.88 -47.94 -21.67
C TYR A 58 21.76 -46.93 -21.37
N PRO A 59 20.65 -47.31 -20.71
CA PRO A 59 19.59 -46.35 -20.36
C PRO A 59 20.08 -45.32 -19.34
N THR A 60 20.96 -45.70 -18.41
CA THR A 60 21.54 -44.77 -17.44
C THR A 60 22.44 -43.73 -18.12
N LEU A 61 23.25 -44.14 -19.10
CA LEU A 61 24.02 -43.22 -19.94
C LEU A 61 23.12 -42.30 -20.79
N GLY A 62 22.03 -42.83 -21.35
CA GLY A 62 21.03 -42.04 -22.06
C GLY A 62 20.39 -40.97 -21.16
N MET A 63 20.08 -41.32 -19.91
CA MET A 63 19.56 -40.37 -18.92
C MET A 63 20.60 -39.35 -18.49
N MET A 64 21.88 -39.72 -18.35
CA MET A 64 22.96 -38.75 -18.15
C MET A 64 23.06 -37.79 -19.33
N GLY A 65 22.96 -38.28 -20.58
CA GLY A 65 22.89 -37.46 -21.79
C GLY A 65 21.72 -36.46 -21.75
N CYS A 66 20.52 -36.92 -21.33
CA CYS A 66 19.36 -36.04 -21.15
C CYS A 66 19.60 -34.95 -20.09
N THR A 67 20.26 -35.29 -18.97
CA THR A 67 20.63 -34.28 -17.96
C THR A 67 21.72 -33.33 -18.45
N ALA A 68 22.67 -33.79 -19.26
CA ALA A 68 23.66 -32.93 -19.87
C ALA A 68 22.99 -31.95 -20.85
N PHE A 69 22.05 -32.43 -21.67
CA PHE A 69 21.24 -31.61 -22.57
C PHE A 69 20.42 -30.55 -21.82
N SER A 70 20.00 -30.84 -20.58
CA SER A 70 19.31 -29.86 -19.73
C SER A 70 20.13 -28.59 -19.47
N LYS A 71 21.47 -28.66 -19.51
CA LYS A 71 22.38 -27.51 -19.36
C LYS A 71 22.34 -26.55 -20.56
N CYS A 72 21.88 -26.99 -21.72
CA CYS A 72 21.71 -26.14 -22.90
C CYS A 72 20.56 -25.13 -22.73
N PHE A 73 19.65 -25.34 -21.77
CA PHE A 73 18.53 -24.44 -21.52
C PHE A 73 18.93 -23.28 -20.61
N ASN A 74 18.56 -22.06 -21.00
CA ASN A 74 18.79 -20.89 -20.18
C ASN A 74 17.85 -20.86 -18.96
N LEU A 75 18.38 -21.24 -17.79
CA LEU A 75 17.64 -21.26 -16.52
C LEU A 75 17.23 -19.88 -15.99
N ASN A 76 17.56 -18.78 -16.66
CA ASN A 76 17.03 -17.46 -16.30
C ASN A 76 15.67 -17.15 -16.95
N LYS A 77 15.28 -17.90 -18.01
CA LYS A 77 13.98 -17.73 -18.66
C LYS A 77 12.93 -18.65 -18.04
N GLU A 78 11.80 -18.08 -17.62
CA GLU A 78 10.69 -18.81 -16.99
C GLU A 78 10.21 -20.00 -17.84
N TYR A 79 9.99 -19.78 -19.14
CA TYR A 79 9.53 -20.82 -20.06
C TYR A 79 10.46 -22.04 -20.10
N HIS A 80 11.77 -21.81 -20.04
CA HIS A 80 12.75 -22.88 -20.09
C HIS A 80 12.71 -23.71 -18.81
N GLN A 81 12.59 -23.07 -17.64
CA GLN A 81 12.47 -23.77 -16.36
C GLN A 81 11.24 -24.70 -16.33
N ARG A 82 10.08 -24.19 -16.77
CA ARG A 82 8.82 -24.94 -16.81
C ARG A 82 8.92 -26.15 -17.73
N THR A 83 9.37 -25.92 -18.96
CA THR A 83 9.54 -26.99 -19.96
C THR A 83 10.52 -28.05 -19.47
N LEU A 84 11.63 -27.64 -18.86
CA LEU A 84 12.65 -28.56 -18.37
C LEU A 84 12.13 -29.43 -17.20
N MET A 85 11.36 -28.84 -16.27
CA MET A 85 10.75 -29.62 -15.19
C MET A 85 9.80 -30.70 -15.73
N ILE A 86 8.94 -30.36 -16.69
CA ILE A 86 8.03 -31.32 -17.34
C ILE A 86 8.83 -32.42 -18.04
N PHE A 87 9.81 -32.03 -18.85
CA PHE A 87 10.68 -32.94 -19.60
C PHE A 87 11.40 -33.92 -18.68
N ILE A 88 12.07 -33.43 -17.64
CA ILE A 88 12.80 -34.27 -16.69
C ILE A 88 11.85 -35.24 -15.99
N ASN A 89 10.64 -34.79 -15.61
CA ASN A 89 9.67 -35.63 -14.93
C ASN A 89 9.17 -36.79 -15.81
N ILE A 90 8.93 -36.51 -17.09
CA ILE A 90 8.52 -37.50 -18.09
C ILE A 90 9.67 -38.46 -18.39
N CYS A 91 10.87 -37.95 -18.68
CA CYS A 91 12.05 -38.77 -18.98
C CYS A 91 12.41 -39.69 -17.80
N PHE A 92 12.36 -39.17 -16.56
CA PHE A 92 12.56 -39.98 -15.37
C PHE A 92 11.50 -41.08 -15.25
N SER A 93 10.24 -40.76 -15.53
CA SER A 93 9.17 -41.76 -15.48
C SER A 93 9.29 -42.83 -16.56
N ILE A 94 9.71 -42.47 -17.77
CA ILE A 94 10.03 -43.41 -18.86
C ILE A 94 11.17 -44.33 -18.43
N TYR A 95 12.27 -43.76 -17.96
CA TYR A 95 13.40 -44.52 -17.44
C TYR A 95 12.96 -45.51 -16.37
N VAL A 96 12.12 -45.05 -15.44
CA VAL A 96 11.70 -45.87 -14.32
C VAL A 96 10.84 -47.05 -14.75
N LEU A 97 9.90 -46.83 -15.68
CA LEU A 97 8.95 -47.84 -16.11
C LEU A 97 9.53 -48.85 -17.10
N PHE A 98 10.34 -48.40 -18.07
CA PHE A 98 10.73 -49.26 -19.21
C PHE A 98 12.13 -49.85 -19.12
N PHE A 99 13.05 -49.22 -18.39
CA PHE A 99 14.48 -49.51 -18.53
C PHE A 99 15.17 -49.99 -17.26
N ASP A 100 14.48 -49.95 -16.13
CA ASP A 100 15.02 -50.48 -14.89
C ASP A 100 14.58 -51.94 -14.73
N PRO A 101 15.47 -52.85 -14.33
CA PRO A 101 15.21 -54.27 -14.38
C PRO A 101 14.08 -54.66 -13.42
N HIS A 102 13.45 -55.79 -13.70
CA HIS A 102 12.40 -56.37 -12.86
C HIS A 102 13.00 -56.80 -11.52
N LEU A 103 12.85 -55.94 -10.52
CA LEU A 103 13.21 -56.20 -9.13
C LEU A 103 12.12 -57.03 -8.45
N ASP A 104 12.44 -57.55 -7.27
CA ASP A 104 11.48 -58.16 -6.37
C ASP A 104 10.31 -57.20 -6.07
N THR A 105 9.12 -57.77 -5.86
CA THR A 105 7.87 -57.02 -5.65
C THR A 105 7.98 -55.94 -4.56
N PRO A 106 8.61 -56.19 -3.39
CA PRO A 106 8.79 -55.17 -2.36
C PRO A 106 9.59 -53.95 -2.86
N THR A 107 10.69 -54.19 -3.58
CA THR A 107 11.50 -53.11 -4.14
C THR A 107 10.76 -52.32 -5.21
N MET A 108 9.91 -52.97 -6.01
CA MET A 108 9.03 -52.27 -6.96
C MET A 108 8.05 -51.33 -6.27
N TYR A 109 7.41 -51.76 -5.19
CA TYR A 109 6.50 -50.90 -4.41
C TYR A 109 7.24 -49.70 -3.81
N PHE A 110 8.38 -49.95 -3.15
CA PHE A 110 9.19 -48.89 -2.56
C PHE A 110 9.58 -47.86 -3.62
N ARG A 111 10.04 -48.33 -4.78
CA ARG A 111 10.44 -47.48 -5.90
C ARG A 111 9.28 -46.69 -6.51
N GLY A 112 8.12 -47.32 -6.70
CA GLY A 112 6.92 -46.67 -7.20
C GLY A 112 6.48 -45.51 -6.30
N ALA A 113 6.56 -45.69 -4.98
CA ALA A 113 6.28 -44.65 -4.00
C ALA A 113 7.24 -43.44 -4.14
N HIS A 114 8.55 -43.70 -4.29
CA HIS A 114 9.55 -42.64 -4.50
C HIS A 114 9.34 -41.89 -5.81
N GLN A 115 9.06 -42.62 -6.90
CA GLN A 115 8.74 -42.00 -8.19
C GLN A 115 7.51 -41.11 -8.08
N MET A 116 6.46 -41.57 -7.38
CA MET A 116 5.26 -40.77 -7.15
C MET A 116 5.56 -39.50 -6.35
N ALA A 117 6.38 -39.59 -5.30
CA ALA A 117 6.80 -38.43 -4.52
C ALA A 117 7.55 -37.40 -5.38
N ILE A 118 8.50 -37.86 -6.20
CA ILE A 118 9.23 -37.01 -7.15
C ILE A 118 8.28 -36.35 -8.14
N ASN A 119 7.34 -37.12 -8.71
CA ASN A 119 6.36 -36.60 -9.66
C ASN A 119 5.49 -35.52 -9.02
N ILE A 120 5.00 -35.73 -7.79
CA ILE A 120 4.19 -34.76 -7.04
C ILE A 120 4.98 -33.46 -6.78
N ILE A 121 6.23 -33.57 -6.32
CA ILE A 121 7.08 -32.39 -6.06
C ILE A 121 7.26 -31.58 -7.35
N ASN A 122 7.54 -32.25 -8.47
CA ASN A 122 7.70 -31.58 -9.77
C ASN A 122 6.39 -30.96 -10.26
N ILE A 123 5.26 -31.65 -10.12
CA ILE A 123 3.93 -31.13 -10.46
C ILE A 123 3.66 -29.83 -9.69
N LEU A 124 3.80 -29.84 -8.36
CA LEU A 124 3.54 -28.67 -7.51
C LEU A 124 4.46 -27.47 -7.80
N GLY A 125 5.64 -27.70 -8.39
CA GLY A 125 6.56 -26.64 -8.79
C GLY A 125 6.28 -26.01 -10.17
N THR A 126 5.40 -26.61 -10.99
CA THR A 126 5.00 -26.05 -12.30
C THR A 126 3.81 -25.08 -12.19
N GLU A 127 3.27 -24.60 -13.32
CA GLU A 127 1.99 -23.88 -13.33
C GLU A 127 0.83 -24.87 -13.47
N PHE A 128 -0.40 -24.44 -13.12
CA PHE A 128 -1.58 -25.30 -13.13
C PHE A 128 -1.81 -26.04 -14.46
N ILE A 129 -1.71 -25.35 -15.59
CA ILE A 129 -1.93 -25.97 -16.92
C ILE A 129 -0.85 -27.03 -17.19
N ASP A 130 0.41 -26.67 -16.96
CA ASP A 130 1.56 -27.55 -17.16
C ASP A 130 1.48 -28.78 -16.26
N SER A 131 1.09 -28.57 -14.99
CA SER A 131 0.84 -29.62 -14.00
C SER A 131 -0.21 -30.59 -14.50
N THR A 132 -1.32 -30.07 -15.01
CA THR A 132 -2.45 -30.88 -15.52
C THR A 132 -2.02 -31.72 -16.71
N VAL A 133 -1.31 -31.11 -17.66
CA VAL A 133 -0.74 -31.84 -18.82
C VAL A 133 0.23 -32.91 -18.36
N THR A 134 1.09 -32.62 -17.38
CA THR A 134 2.05 -33.57 -16.83
C THR A 134 1.35 -34.75 -16.14
N ILE A 135 0.31 -34.49 -15.34
CA ILE A 135 -0.49 -35.54 -14.69
C ILE A 135 -1.12 -36.47 -15.74
N ILE A 136 -1.76 -35.89 -16.76
CA ILE A 136 -2.41 -36.66 -17.83
C ILE A 136 -1.37 -37.51 -18.58
N MET A 137 -0.25 -36.92 -18.98
CA MET A 137 0.81 -37.63 -19.70
C MET A 137 1.40 -38.78 -18.87
N LEU A 138 1.69 -38.55 -17.59
CA LEU A 138 2.21 -39.59 -16.71
C LEU A 138 1.21 -40.72 -16.49
N TYR A 139 -0.08 -40.41 -16.40
CA TYR A 139 -1.14 -41.41 -16.28
C TYR A 139 -1.26 -42.25 -17.56
N LEU A 140 -1.30 -41.62 -18.73
CA LEU A 140 -1.34 -42.32 -20.03
C LEU A 140 -0.13 -43.23 -20.20
N LEU A 141 1.06 -42.76 -19.81
CA LEU A 141 2.29 -43.53 -19.90
C LEU A 141 2.27 -44.77 -18.98
N ARG A 142 1.67 -44.66 -17.80
CA ARG A 142 1.47 -45.78 -16.88
C ARG A 142 0.43 -46.78 -17.40
N ILE A 143 -0.68 -46.32 -17.97
CA ILE A 143 -1.66 -47.21 -18.62
C ILE A 143 -0.97 -47.97 -19.75
N PHE A 144 -0.25 -47.26 -20.61
CA PHE A 144 0.45 -47.86 -21.74
C PHE A 144 1.42 -48.95 -21.28
N HIS A 145 2.20 -48.68 -20.23
CA HIS A 145 3.08 -49.67 -19.62
C HIS A 145 2.31 -50.89 -19.07
N ILE A 146 1.18 -50.68 -18.37
CA ILE A 146 0.35 -51.79 -17.84
C ILE A 146 -0.16 -52.65 -19.00
N VAL A 147 -0.68 -52.03 -20.07
CA VAL A 147 -1.22 -52.75 -21.24
C VAL A 147 -0.17 -53.56 -21.97
N GLN A 148 1.06 -53.07 -22.05
CA GLN A 148 2.15 -53.82 -22.69
C GLN A 148 2.64 -55.01 -21.86
N ASN A 149 2.65 -54.87 -20.53
CA ASN A 149 3.35 -55.81 -19.66
C ASN A 149 2.44 -56.76 -18.87
N THR A 150 1.12 -56.63 -18.96
CA THR A 150 0.17 -57.50 -18.26
C THR A 150 -0.75 -58.22 -19.23
N SER A 151 -0.89 -59.54 -19.07
CA SER A 151 -1.79 -60.36 -19.89
C SER A 151 -3.26 -60.17 -19.50
N ASN A 152 -3.52 -59.89 -18.22
CA ASN A 152 -4.85 -59.65 -17.68
C ASN A 152 -4.95 -58.22 -17.18
N LEU A 153 -5.77 -57.42 -17.86
CA LEU A 153 -6.02 -56.03 -17.48
C LEU A 153 -7.03 -55.96 -16.34
N ASP A 154 -6.57 -55.53 -15.17
CA ASP A 154 -7.47 -55.16 -14.08
C ASP A 154 -8.03 -53.74 -14.30
N ILE A 155 -9.21 -53.69 -14.93
CA ILE A 155 -9.93 -52.45 -15.22
C ILE A 155 -10.20 -51.65 -13.94
N THR A 156 -10.37 -52.31 -12.79
CA THR A 156 -10.67 -51.62 -11.52
C THR A 156 -9.51 -50.73 -11.08
N THR A 157 -8.27 -51.22 -11.20
CA THR A 157 -7.05 -50.44 -10.94
C THR A 157 -6.91 -49.24 -11.88
N ILE A 158 -7.27 -49.40 -13.17
CA ILE A 158 -7.22 -48.29 -14.14
C ILE A 158 -8.22 -47.19 -13.74
N ILE A 159 -9.46 -47.56 -13.43
CA ILE A 159 -10.52 -46.61 -13.02
C ILE A 159 -10.14 -45.91 -11.71
N MET A 160 -9.63 -46.64 -10.73
CA MET A 160 -9.15 -46.05 -9.47
C MET A 160 -8.00 -45.06 -9.72
N GLY A 161 -7.07 -45.40 -10.61
CA GLY A 161 -6.01 -44.51 -11.06
C GLY A 161 -6.54 -43.24 -11.73
N LEU A 162 -7.59 -43.33 -12.55
CA LEU A 162 -8.24 -42.15 -13.15
C LEU A 162 -8.80 -41.23 -12.08
N GLY A 163 -9.54 -41.79 -11.12
CA GLY A 163 -10.12 -41.04 -9.99
C GLY A 163 -9.04 -40.32 -9.16
N ALA A 164 -7.94 -41.01 -8.85
CA ALA A 164 -6.82 -40.44 -8.11
C ALA A 164 -6.14 -39.29 -8.87
N ASN A 165 -5.95 -39.41 -10.19
CA ASN A 165 -5.36 -38.33 -11.00
C ASN A 165 -6.30 -37.13 -11.13
N LEU A 166 -7.62 -37.34 -11.26
CA LEU A 166 -8.60 -36.25 -11.24
C LEU A 166 -8.59 -35.51 -9.89
N ALA A 167 -8.54 -36.25 -8.79
CA ALA A 167 -8.39 -35.67 -7.45
C ALA A 167 -7.10 -34.86 -7.33
N MET A 168 -5.98 -35.35 -7.86
CA MET A 168 -4.71 -34.63 -7.91
C MET A 168 -4.81 -33.33 -8.71
N VAL A 169 -5.48 -33.33 -9.88
CA VAL A 169 -5.71 -32.10 -10.67
C VAL A 169 -6.52 -31.07 -9.87
N ILE A 170 -7.56 -31.50 -9.16
CA ILE A 170 -8.37 -30.61 -8.29
C ILE A 170 -7.50 -30.04 -7.16
N MET A 171 -6.68 -30.86 -6.51
CA MET A 171 -5.78 -30.40 -5.45
C MET A 171 -4.77 -29.37 -5.97
N VAL A 172 -4.18 -29.62 -7.14
CA VAL A 172 -3.24 -28.68 -7.78
C VAL A 172 -3.93 -27.37 -8.17
N TYR A 173 -5.18 -27.43 -8.64
CA TYR A 173 -6.00 -26.25 -8.91
C TYR A 173 -6.19 -25.39 -7.65
N LEU A 174 -6.60 -26.02 -6.53
CA LEU A 174 -6.82 -25.32 -5.26
C LEU A 174 -5.52 -24.72 -4.72
N TYR A 175 -4.42 -25.47 -4.79
CA TYR A 175 -3.09 -25.02 -4.40
C TYR A 175 -2.65 -23.77 -5.17
N HIS A 176 -2.71 -23.79 -6.51
CA HIS A 176 -2.33 -22.61 -7.30
C HIS A 176 -3.26 -21.42 -7.12
N LYS A 177 -4.56 -21.67 -6.96
CA LYS A 177 -5.54 -20.63 -6.64
C LYS A 177 -5.19 -19.93 -5.32
N ALA A 178 -4.82 -20.70 -4.29
CA ALA A 178 -4.43 -20.17 -2.98
C ALA A 178 -3.16 -19.30 -3.08
N ILE A 179 -2.08 -19.81 -3.69
CA ILE A 179 -0.81 -19.07 -3.85
C ILE A 179 -1.01 -17.76 -4.60
N ARG A 180 -1.79 -17.78 -5.69
CA ARG A 180 -2.05 -16.57 -6.48
C ARG A 180 -2.90 -15.57 -5.72
N SER A 181 -3.85 -16.04 -4.91
CA SER A 181 -4.67 -15.17 -4.04
C SER A 181 -3.81 -14.52 -2.96
N GLN A 182 -2.89 -15.27 -2.36
CA GLN A 182 -1.93 -14.75 -1.38
C GLN A 182 -1.06 -13.63 -1.99
N PHE A 183 -0.55 -13.82 -3.21
CA PHE A 183 0.22 -12.78 -3.90
C PHE A 183 -0.58 -11.50 -4.15
N LEU A 184 -1.87 -11.61 -4.49
CA LEU A 184 -2.74 -10.42 -4.63
C LEU A 184 -2.94 -9.70 -3.30
N LEU A 185 -3.13 -10.44 -2.20
CA LEU A 185 -3.22 -9.86 -0.86
C LEU A 185 -1.95 -9.09 -0.50
N THR A 186 -0.77 -9.66 -0.76
CA THR A 186 0.51 -8.97 -0.54
C THR A 186 0.60 -7.66 -1.32
N LYS A 187 0.10 -7.60 -2.56
CA LYS A 187 0.04 -6.34 -3.33
C LYS A 187 -0.95 -5.32 -2.76
N ILE A 188 -2.07 -5.79 -2.20
CA ILE A 188 -3.06 -4.92 -1.55
C ILE A 188 -2.44 -4.31 -0.29
N ASP A 189 -1.75 -5.13 0.52
CA ASP A 189 -1.05 -4.67 1.73
C ASP A 189 -0.02 -3.59 1.39
N GLN A 190 0.82 -3.81 0.37
CA GLN A 190 1.80 -2.81 -0.10
C GLN A 190 1.14 -1.49 -0.57
N ARG A 191 -0.04 -1.57 -1.18
CA ARG A 191 -0.79 -0.35 -1.55
C ARG A 191 -1.28 0.39 -0.32
N TRP A 192 -1.77 -0.33 0.69
CA TRP A 192 -2.16 0.26 1.96
C TRP A 192 -0.99 0.91 2.69
N GLU A 193 0.19 0.29 2.69
CA GLU A 193 1.41 0.90 3.23
C GLU A 193 1.74 2.23 2.52
N ASN A 194 1.63 2.28 1.19
CA ASN A 194 1.87 3.52 0.42
C ASN A 194 0.82 4.60 0.70
N ILE A 195 -0.47 4.22 0.82
CA ILE A 195 -1.54 5.14 1.19
C ILE A 195 -1.31 5.67 2.61
N LEU A 196 -0.90 4.80 3.54
CA LEU A 196 -0.59 5.18 4.91
C LEU A 196 0.56 6.18 4.97
N LYS A 197 1.62 5.99 4.17
CA LYS A 197 2.70 6.99 4.00
C LYS A 197 2.18 8.35 3.52
N GLN A 198 1.24 8.36 2.56
CA GLN A 198 0.66 9.61 2.05
C GLN A 198 -0.21 10.31 3.09
N ILE A 199 -1.01 9.56 3.86
CA ILE A 199 -1.86 10.11 4.94
C ILE A 199 -0.98 10.71 6.04
N LEU A 200 0.15 10.08 6.35
CA LEU A 200 1.06 10.48 7.43
C LEU A 200 2.11 11.52 7.02
N HIS A 201 2.08 12.06 5.79
CA HIS A 201 3.11 12.96 5.25
C HIS A 201 3.50 14.14 6.17
N ASN A 202 2.55 14.64 6.98
CA ASN A 202 2.77 15.78 7.87
C ASN A 202 3.02 15.39 9.34
N GLN A 203 3.14 14.10 9.65
CA GLN A 203 3.34 13.59 11.00
C GLN A 203 4.75 13.00 11.12
N GLN A 204 5.31 13.05 12.33
CA GLN A 204 6.58 12.38 12.67
C GLN A 204 6.28 10.93 13.02
N PHE A 205 6.68 9.99 12.16
CA PHE A 205 6.43 8.57 12.35
C PHE A 205 7.61 7.69 11.94
N ILE A 206 7.63 6.48 12.49
CA ILE A 206 8.44 5.35 12.04
C ILE A 206 7.48 4.24 11.66
N LEU A 207 7.64 3.69 10.46
CA LEU A 207 6.94 2.50 10.02
C LEU A 207 7.97 1.38 9.85
N ILE A 208 7.84 0.30 10.61
CA ILE A 208 8.73 -0.86 10.57
C ILE A 208 7.94 -2.14 10.36
N ASN A 209 8.54 -3.11 9.66
CA ASN A 209 8.05 -4.48 9.57
C ASN A 209 8.92 -5.41 10.42
N TYR A 210 8.32 -6.47 10.94
CA TYR A 210 9.04 -7.54 11.61
C TYR A 210 9.12 -8.79 10.72
N HIS A 211 10.33 -9.19 10.34
CA HIS A 211 10.54 -10.43 9.60
C HIS A 211 10.62 -11.61 10.57
N MET A 212 9.54 -12.38 10.69
CA MET A 212 9.46 -13.55 11.58
C MET A 212 10.56 -14.59 11.31
N GLU A 213 10.88 -14.87 10.04
CA GLU A 213 11.91 -15.87 9.67
C GLU A 213 13.33 -15.46 10.06
N LYS A 214 13.64 -14.15 9.98
CA LYS A 214 14.97 -13.61 10.29
C LYS A 214 15.08 -13.10 11.72
N LEU A 215 13.96 -13.03 12.44
CA LEU A 215 13.81 -12.40 13.74
C LEU A 215 14.34 -10.96 13.78
N GLN A 216 14.09 -10.19 12.72
CA GLN A 216 14.69 -8.85 12.54
C GLN A 216 13.64 -7.81 12.16
N PHE A 217 13.76 -6.61 12.74
CA PHE A 217 13.01 -5.44 12.32
C PHE A 217 13.62 -4.83 11.04
N GLN A 218 12.78 -4.38 10.13
CA GLN A 218 13.16 -3.66 8.92
C GLN A 218 12.37 -2.36 8.82
N SER A 219 13.08 -1.25 8.67
CA SER A 219 12.44 0.06 8.44
C SER A 219 11.83 0.12 7.04
N ILE A 220 10.57 0.54 6.96
CA ILE A 220 9.88 0.80 5.70
C ILE A 220 9.98 2.30 5.34
N SER A 221 9.78 3.17 6.33
CA SER A 221 9.87 4.62 6.18
C SER A 221 9.96 5.30 7.55
N SER A 222 10.68 6.42 7.60
CA SER A 222 10.74 7.27 8.79
C SER A 222 10.73 8.75 8.43
N THR A 223 9.88 9.51 9.13
CA THR A 223 9.89 10.98 9.19
C THR A 223 10.03 11.45 10.65
N PHE A 224 10.46 10.55 11.54
CA PHE A 224 10.42 10.72 12.99
C PHE A 224 11.20 11.93 13.49
N SER A 225 12.41 12.13 12.95
CA SER A 225 13.22 13.33 13.17
C SER A 225 14.15 13.58 11.98
N GLN A 226 14.81 14.75 11.93
CA GLN A 226 15.86 15.01 10.93
C GLN A 226 17.06 14.06 11.09
N THR A 227 17.25 13.49 12.28
CA THR A 227 18.37 12.60 12.63
C THR A 227 18.03 11.11 12.55
N ILE A 228 16.76 10.77 12.36
CA ILE A 228 16.26 9.39 12.31
C ILE A 228 15.48 9.21 11.00
N GLN A 229 16.21 9.14 9.90
CA GLN A 229 15.65 8.95 8.55
C GLN A 229 16.16 7.66 7.92
N SER A 230 17.43 7.30 8.13
CA SER A 230 18.01 6.11 7.53
C SER A 230 17.57 4.82 8.26
N GLN A 231 17.59 3.68 7.56
CA GLN A 231 17.27 2.38 8.17
C GLN A 231 18.18 2.08 9.37
N ALA A 232 19.47 2.41 9.27
CA ALA A 232 20.43 2.20 10.35
C ALA A 232 20.10 3.08 11.57
N GLU A 233 19.70 4.33 11.37
CA GLU A 233 19.29 5.23 12.46
C GLU A 233 18.00 4.77 13.12
N VAL A 234 17.00 4.33 12.34
CA VAL A 234 15.74 3.79 12.87
C VAL A 234 16.00 2.56 13.73
N LEU A 235 16.84 1.63 13.26
CA LEU A 235 17.20 0.44 14.04
C LEU A 235 18.02 0.80 15.27
N ASN A 236 18.92 1.78 15.17
CA ASN A 236 19.67 2.29 16.30
C ASN A 236 18.75 2.95 17.35
N PHE A 237 17.73 3.69 16.91
CA PHE A 237 16.67 4.20 17.79
C PHE A 237 15.95 3.04 18.48
N ILE A 238 15.41 2.07 17.75
CA ILE A 238 14.67 0.94 18.33
C ILE A 238 15.54 0.12 19.31
N ARG A 239 16.83 -0.04 19.03
CA ARG A 239 17.78 -0.77 19.90
C ARG A 239 18.18 -0.02 21.16
N LYS A 240 18.49 1.27 21.05
CA LYS A 240 19.03 2.08 22.16
C LYS A 240 17.94 2.71 23.01
N ALA A 241 16.77 2.97 22.42
CA ALA A 241 15.67 3.58 23.13
C ALA A 241 15.12 2.59 24.16
N LYS A 242 14.86 3.05 25.39
CA LYS A 242 14.45 2.20 26.51
C LYS A 242 13.03 2.49 26.94
N VAL A 243 12.25 1.43 27.18
CA VAL A 243 10.94 1.48 27.81
C VAL A 243 11.11 0.83 29.18
N GLU A 244 10.96 1.63 30.24
CA GLU A 244 11.34 1.22 31.60
C GLU A 244 12.82 0.78 31.64
N ASN A 245 13.08 -0.53 31.78
CA ASN A 245 14.42 -1.12 31.83
C ASN A 245 14.81 -1.88 30.55
N ASP A 246 13.85 -2.22 29.69
CA ASP A 246 14.09 -3.00 28.48
C ASP A 246 14.30 -2.09 27.25
N SER A 247 14.97 -2.61 26.22
CA SER A 247 15.03 -1.93 24.93
C SER A 247 13.66 -1.91 24.26
N LEU A 248 13.38 -0.86 23.49
CA LEU A 248 12.16 -0.75 22.71
C LEU A 248 12.02 -1.94 21.73
N GLU A 249 13.14 -2.42 21.18
CA GLU A 249 13.19 -3.65 20.38
C GLU A 249 12.60 -4.85 21.11
N LYS A 250 13.08 -5.12 22.34
CA LYS A 250 12.64 -6.25 23.15
C LYS A 250 11.20 -6.09 23.61
N PHE A 251 10.80 -4.88 23.98
CA PHE A 251 9.42 -4.55 24.32
C PHE A 251 8.46 -4.84 23.14
N LEU A 252 8.79 -4.34 21.94
CA LEU A 252 7.98 -4.56 20.74
C LEU A 252 7.93 -6.04 20.38
N PHE A 253 9.05 -6.76 20.52
CA PHE A 253 9.09 -8.20 20.29
C PHE A 253 8.18 -8.97 21.25
N HIS A 254 8.19 -8.65 22.55
CA HIS A 254 7.26 -9.26 23.50
C HIS A 254 5.80 -8.93 23.15
N LYS A 255 5.50 -7.70 22.73
CA LYS A 255 4.14 -7.36 22.27
C LYS A 255 3.71 -8.11 21.01
N LEU A 256 4.65 -8.41 20.11
CA LEU A 256 4.38 -9.28 18.96
C LEU A 256 4.08 -10.72 19.38
N GLN A 257 4.79 -11.25 20.40
CA GLN A 257 4.52 -12.56 20.97
C GLN A 257 3.16 -12.60 21.68
N ASP A 258 2.86 -11.62 22.53
CA ASP A 258 1.57 -11.48 23.23
C ASP A 258 0.39 -11.39 22.26
N PHE A 259 0.62 -10.75 21.11
CA PHE A 259 -0.39 -10.68 20.05
C PHE A 259 -0.61 -12.05 19.40
N SER A 260 0.46 -12.78 19.10
CA SER A 260 0.36 -14.08 18.40
C SER A 260 -0.47 -15.10 19.18
N SER A 261 -0.56 -14.96 20.50
CA SER A 261 -1.40 -15.79 21.37
C SER A 261 -2.84 -15.28 21.52
N ASN A 262 -3.06 -13.96 21.51
CA ASN A 262 -4.36 -13.35 21.86
C ASN A 262 -5.14 -12.76 20.67
N PHE A 263 -4.52 -12.59 19.51
CA PHE A 263 -5.10 -12.01 18.28
C PHE A 263 -5.76 -10.62 18.43
N LEU A 264 -5.39 -9.84 19.45
CA LEU A 264 -5.99 -8.52 19.71
C LEU A 264 -5.18 -7.39 19.09
N GLU A 265 -5.77 -6.67 18.12
CA GLU A 265 -5.23 -5.42 17.53
C GLU A 265 -4.81 -4.42 18.61
N ILE A 266 -3.49 -4.15 18.66
CA ILE A 266 -2.91 -3.13 19.55
C ILE A 266 -2.94 -1.80 18.78
N ILE A 267 -3.89 -0.94 19.13
CA ILE A 267 -4.13 0.33 18.44
C ILE A 267 -3.86 1.50 19.39
N ASN A 268 -2.99 2.42 18.98
CA ASN A 268 -2.72 3.70 19.64
C ASN A 268 -2.34 3.61 21.13
N HIS A 269 -1.54 2.62 21.51
CA HIS A 269 -1.00 2.56 22.85
C HIS A 269 0.10 3.60 23.03
N SER A 270 -0.01 4.43 24.07
CA SER A 270 1.01 5.41 24.43
C SER A 270 2.06 4.79 25.35
N LEU A 271 3.33 5.05 25.10
CA LEU A 271 4.43 4.64 25.97
C LEU A 271 5.51 5.73 26.03
N ASN A 272 6.22 5.79 27.15
CA ASN A 272 7.32 6.73 27.36
C ASN A 272 8.65 6.03 27.06
N VAL A 273 9.42 6.57 26.12
CA VAL A 273 10.73 6.05 25.74
C VAL A 273 11.83 6.99 26.18
N LYS A 274 12.89 6.45 26.78
CA LYS A 274 14.13 7.19 27.05
C LYS A 274 15.12 6.96 25.92
N PHE A 275 15.52 8.02 25.22
CA PHE A 275 16.50 7.98 24.13
C PHE A 275 17.38 9.23 24.19
N ASP A 276 18.71 9.08 24.11
CA ASP A 276 19.68 10.18 24.21
C ASP A 276 19.43 11.16 25.37
N LYS A 277 19.16 10.61 26.56
CA LYS A 277 18.81 11.34 27.80
C LYS A 277 17.52 12.16 27.74
N GLN A 278 16.75 12.07 26.66
CA GLN A 278 15.42 12.67 26.52
C GLN A 278 14.33 11.63 26.78
N LEU A 279 13.22 12.06 27.38
CA LEU A 279 12.02 11.26 27.53
C LEU A 279 11.03 11.68 26.45
N ILE A 280 10.72 10.76 25.55
CA ILE A 280 9.87 10.95 24.38
C ILE A 280 8.63 10.09 24.58
N GLN A 281 7.47 10.71 24.61
CA GLN A 281 6.21 9.97 24.57
C GLN A 281 5.96 9.56 23.11
N ILE A 282 5.74 8.27 22.86
CA ILE A 282 5.37 7.74 21.56
C ILE A 282 4.03 7.03 21.65
N ASN A 283 3.26 7.06 20.57
CA ASN A 283 2.13 6.18 20.36
C ASN A 283 2.55 5.10 19.38
N TYR A 284 2.21 3.84 19.66
CA TYR A 284 2.46 2.76 18.72
C TYR A 284 1.19 1.97 18.42
N SER A 285 1.14 1.43 17.21
CA SER A 285 0.10 0.49 16.77
C SER A 285 0.77 -0.69 16.07
N ILE A 286 0.27 -1.90 16.30
CA ILE A 286 0.75 -3.13 15.67
C ILE A 286 -0.37 -3.70 14.80
N PHE A 287 -0.11 -3.82 13.51
CA PHE A 287 -1.02 -4.39 12.52
C PHE A 287 -0.44 -5.69 11.98
N PHE A 288 -1.27 -6.74 11.86
CA PHE A 288 -0.84 -8.02 11.30
C PHE A 288 -1.40 -8.20 9.88
N GLY A 289 -0.52 -8.10 8.89
CA GLY A 289 -0.76 -8.57 7.53
C GLY A 289 0.04 -9.85 7.26
N ASN A 290 0.65 -9.96 6.07
CA ASN A 290 1.63 -11.01 5.79
C ASN A 290 2.87 -10.94 6.72
N GLN A 291 3.20 -9.73 7.18
CA GLN A 291 4.21 -9.47 8.20
C GLN A 291 3.62 -8.50 9.22
N PRO A 292 4.03 -8.58 10.50
CA PRO A 292 3.66 -7.58 11.48
C PRO A 292 4.25 -6.23 11.11
N THR A 293 3.40 -5.23 10.95
CA THR A 293 3.76 -3.84 10.69
C THR A 293 3.49 -3.02 11.94
N ILE A 294 4.52 -2.30 12.41
CA ILE A 294 4.44 -1.45 13.59
C ILE A 294 4.56 -0.01 13.13
N LEU A 295 3.55 0.79 13.49
CA LEU A 295 3.56 2.23 13.34
C LEU A 295 3.91 2.85 14.69
N ILE A 296 4.98 3.64 14.74
CA ILE A 296 5.38 4.44 15.90
C ILE A 296 5.24 5.92 15.53
N GLN A 297 4.59 6.70 16.37
CA GLN A 297 4.38 8.14 16.19
C GLN A 297 4.86 8.89 17.42
N THR A 298 5.52 10.04 17.24
CA THR A 298 5.76 10.92 18.38
C THR A 298 4.46 11.58 18.78
N SER A 299 4.08 11.44 20.04
CA SER A 299 3.16 12.39 20.65
C SER A 299 3.99 13.64 20.94
N SER A 300 3.97 14.61 20.04
CA SER A 300 4.60 15.91 20.29
C SER A 300 3.92 16.57 21.49
N SER A 301 4.49 16.36 22.68
CA SER A 301 3.94 16.77 23.98
C SER A 301 4.01 18.27 24.27
N LYS A 302 4.32 19.11 23.27
CA LYS A 302 4.24 20.57 23.36
C LYS A 302 3.78 21.13 22.01
N LEU A 303 2.48 21.47 21.91
CA LEU A 303 1.78 22.30 20.90
C LEU A 303 0.40 21.75 20.46
N PHE A 304 -0.04 20.58 20.93
CA PHE A 304 -1.36 20.04 20.55
C PHE A 304 -2.53 20.47 21.43
N SER A 305 -2.30 21.24 22.50
CA SER A 305 -3.36 21.79 23.36
C SER A 305 -3.98 23.10 22.85
N GLU A 306 -3.40 23.77 21.84
CA GLU A 306 -3.93 25.06 21.35
C GLU A 306 -4.69 24.99 20.01
N ASN A 307 -4.63 23.87 19.27
CA ASN A 307 -5.26 23.78 17.96
C ASN A 307 -6.41 22.75 17.91
N SER A 308 -7.47 23.03 18.67
CA SER A 308 -8.78 22.35 18.52
C SER A 308 -9.26 22.32 17.05
N GLU A 309 -8.85 23.33 16.30
CA GLU A 309 -9.03 23.53 14.87
C GLU A 309 -8.38 22.45 13.99
N ILE A 310 -7.12 22.08 14.28
CA ILE A 310 -6.40 21.03 13.55
C ILE A 310 -7.00 19.66 13.86
N GLN A 311 -7.35 19.42 15.13
CA GLN A 311 -8.03 18.19 15.53
C GLN A 311 -9.38 18.03 14.83
N LYS A 312 -10.17 19.12 14.72
CA LYS A 312 -11.42 19.12 13.95
C LYS A 312 -11.17 18.80 12.47
N ALA A 313 -10.09 19.31 11.85
CA ALA A 313 -9.76 19.00 10.45
C ALA A 313 -9.38 17.54 10.27
N CYS A 314 -8.50 17.01 11.12
CA CYS A 314 -8.14 15.59 11.14
C CYS A 314 -9.38 14.72 11.34
N HIS A 315 -10.29 15.11 12.23
CA HIS A 315 -11.54 14.40 12.44
C HIS A 315 -12.46 14.41 11.20
N LEU A 316 -12.51 15.53 10.46
CA LEU A 316 -13.23 15.58 9.19
C LEU A 316 -12.57 14.72 8.11
N TYR A 317 -11.23 14.70 8.01
CA TYR A 317 -10.50 13.81 7.12
C TYR A 317 -10.80 12.34 7.44
N LEU A 318 -10.78 11.97 8.71
CA LEU A 318 -11.13 10.64 9.16
C LEU A 318 -12.57 10.30 8.79
N LYS A 319 -13.53 11.19 9.02
CA LYS A 319 -14.92 10.99 8.58
C LYS A 319 -15.02 10.78 7.07
N LEU A 320 -14.26 11.52 6.28
CA LEU A 320 -14.24 11.36 4.82
C LEU A 320 -13.68 10.01 4.39
N MET A 321 -12.61 9.57 5.05
CA MET A 321 -12.04 8.23 4.85
C MET A 321 -13.02 7.14 5.28
N THR A 322 -13.71 7.29 6.41
CA THR A 322 -14.73 6.32 6.87
C THR A 322 -15.88 6.20 5.87
N VAL A 323 -16.35 7.31 5.30
CA VAL A 323 -17.37 7.30 4.25
C VAL A 323 -16.87 6.57 3.00
N PHE A 324 -15.64 6.82 2.55
CA PHE A 324 -15.05 6.09 1.43
C PHE A 324 -14.95 4.59 1.70
N ILE A 325 -14.44 4.21 2.86
CA ILE A 325 -14.32 2.81 3.27
C ILE A 325 -15.70 2.15 3.30
N LYS A 326 -16.73 2.84 3.81
CA LYS A 326 -18.10 2.32 3.84
C LYS A 326 -18.67 2.12 2.44
N ILE A 327 -18.45 3.06 1.53
CA ILE A 327 -18.88 2.95 0.12
C ILE A 327 -18.20 1.75 -0.56
N ILE A 328 -16.89 1.58 -0.35
CA ILE A 328 -16.12 0.47 -0.91
C ILE A 328 -16.58 -0.88 -0.33
N LYS A 329 -16.78 -0.97 1.00
CA LYS A 329 -17.20 -2.21 1.67
C LYS A 329 -18.63 -2.61 1.32
N GLU A 330 -19.55 -1.65 1.27
CA GLU A 330 -20.97 -1.92 1.06
C GLU A 330 -21.36 -1.95 -0.44
N ASN A 331 -20.41 -1.70 -1.34
CA ASN A 331 -20.62 -1.65 -2.79
C ASN A 331 -21.79 -0.74 -3.19
N LYS A 332 -22.03 0.32 -2.41
CA LYS A 332 -23.17 1.23 -2.54
C LYS A 332 -22.91 2.31 -3.57
N PRO A 333 -23.95 2.82 -4.25
CA PRO A 333 -23.81 3.97 -5.15
C PRO A 333 -23.33 5.20 -4.37
N PHE A 334 -22.37 5.90 -4.97
CA PHE A 334 -21.67 7.04 -4.39
C PHE A 334 -22.57 8.28 -4.28
N ASN A 335 -22.85 8.76 -3.06
CA ASN A 335 -23.60 10.00 -2.85
C ASN A 335 -22.70 11.24 -3.10
N LYS A 336 -22.67 11.70 -4.35
CA LYS A 336 -21.85 12.83 -4.82
C LYS A 336 -22.03 14.09 -3.97
N ILE A 337 -23.25 14.41 -3.54
CA ILE A 337 -23.57 15.66 -2.83
C ILE A 337 -22.99 15.64 -1.41
N GLN A 338 -23.20 14.55 -0.67
CA GLN A 338 -22.66 14.43 0.70
C GLN A 338 -21.13 14.48 0.71
N PHE A 339 -20.51 13.81 -0.26
CA PHE A 339 -19.06 13.82 -0.42
C PHE A 339 -18.54 15.22 -0.73
N HIS A 340 -19.15 15.90 -1.71
CA HIS A 340 -18.80 17.26 -2.10
C HIS A 340 -18.90 18.23 -0.92
N ASN A 341 -19.97 18.13 -0.12
CA ASN A 341 -20.14 18.94 1.09
C ASN A 341 -19.07 18.67 2.16
N LEU A 342 -18.63 17.42 2.31
CA LEU A 342 -17.58 17.06 3.26
C LEU A 342 -16.20 17.53 2.79
N ALA A 343 -15.88 17.34 1.51
CA ALA A 343 -14.68 17.86 0.87
C ALA A 343 -14.60 19.38 1.01
N ASN A 344 -15.71 20.08 0.74
CA ASN A 344 -15.91 21.52 0.98
C ASN A 344 -15.50 21.94 2.39
N LYS A 345 -16.04 21.28 3.41
CA LYS A 345 -15.70 21.58 4.81
C LYS A 345 -14.21 21.38 5.11
N ILE A 346 -13.60 20.31 4.59
CA ILE A 346 -12.18 20.01 4.82
C ILE A 346 -11.27 21.08 4.21
N GLN A 347 -11.50 21.50 2.97
CA GLN A 347 -10.65 22.51 2.36
C GLN A 347 -10.83 23.88 2.99
N PHE A 348 -12.06 24.25 3.38
CA PHE A 348 -12.30 25.46 4.17
C PHE A 348 -11.46 25.44 5.44
N GLN A 349 -11.44 24.31 6.13
CA GLN A 349 -10.66 24.17 7.35
C GLN A 349 -9.15 24.17 7.11
N ASN A 350 -8.70 23.58 6.00
CA ASN A 350 -7.31 23.65 5.59
C ASN A 350 -6.86 25.09 5.28
N LEU A 351 -7.70 25.88 4.59
CA LEU A 351 -7.45 27.30 4.36
C LEU A 351 -7.34 28.07 5.69
N MET A 352 -8.27 27.84 6.64
CA MET A 352 -8.22 28.42 7.98
C MET A 352 -6.92 28.09 8.73
N ILE A 353 -6.55 26.81 8.78
CA ILE A 353 -5.30 26.35 9.42
C ILE A 353 -4.08 27.02 8.76
N SER A 354 -4.10 27.14 7.42
CA SER A 354 -3.01 27.75 6.68
C SER A 354 -2.83 29.25 6.93
N ILE A 355 -3.92 29.94 7.33
CA ILE A 355 -3.92 31.35 7.76
C ILE A 355 -3.39 31.44 9.20
N TRP A 356 -3.84 30.57 10.10
CA TRP A 356 -3.38 30.53 11.50
C TRP A 356 -1.91 30.20 11.66
N ASN A 357 -1.36 29.34 10.79
CA ASN A 357 0.07 29.02 10.78
C ASN A 357 0.95 30.20 10.27
N LYS A 358 0.42 31.43 10.25
CA LYS A 358 1.13 32.69 10.00
C LYS A 358 1.97 32.71 8.71
N GLN A 359 1.53 32.02 7.68
CA GLN A 359 2.13 32.12 6.34
C GLN A 359 1.41 33.22 5.54
N ILE A 360 1.48 34.45 6.03
CA ILE A 360 0.84 35.62 5.42
C ILE A 360 1.87 36.29 4.51
N GLN A 361 1.85 35.93 3.22
CA GLN A 361 2.67 36.58 2.19
C GLN A 361 1.73 37.26 1.19
N SER A 362 2.02 38.52 0.89
CA SER A 362 1.36 39.24 -0.20
C SER A 362 1.85 38.71 -1.54
N LYS A 363 0.91 38.41 -2.45
CA LYS A 363 1.20 38.00 -3.83
C LYS A 363 0.18 38.62 -4.77
N THR A 364 0.59 38.90 -5.99
CA THR A 364 -0.32 39.26 -7.07
C THR A 364 -0.98 37.99 -7.61
N VAL A 365 -2.31 37.99 -7.67
CA VAL A 365 -3.11 36.87 -8.17
C VAL A 365 -4.10 37.34 -9.22
N SER A 366 -4.31 36.53 -10.26
CA SER A 366 -5.36 36.78 -11.25
C SER A 366 -6.73 36.52 -10.62
N LEU A 367 -7.63 37.49 -10.70
CA LEU A 367 -8.99 37.40 -10.19
C LEU A 367 -9.74 36.24 -10.85
N LYS A 368 -9.68 36.16 -12.18
CA LYS A 368 -10.37 35.13 -12.97
C LYS A 368 -9.87 33.73 -12.61
N ARG A 369 -8.54 33.52 -12.58
CA ARG A 369 -7.96 32.21 -12.21
C ARG A 369 -8.30 31.83 -10.77
N SER A 370 -8.29 32.79 -9.85
CA SER A 370 -8.62 32.58 -8.44
C SER A 370 -10.08 32.13 -8.27
N ILE A 371 -11.01 32.83 -8.90
CA ILE A 371 -12.44 32.52 -8.83
C ILE A 371 -12.74 31.18 -9.49
N LEU A 372 -12.20 30.90 -10.68
CA LEU A 372 -12.38 29.61 -11.37
C LEU A 372 -11.84 28.44 -10.53
N LYS A 373 -10.68 28.61 -9.89
CA LYS A 373 -10.10 27.59 -9.00
C LYS A 373 -10.98 27.32 -7.76
N ILE A 374 -11.65 28.34 -7.25
CA ILE A 374 -12.56 28.19 -6.11
C ILE A 374 -13.92 27.64 -6.55
N GLN A 375 -14.40 27.99 -7.74
CA GLN A 375 -15.64 27.50 -8.33
C GLN A 375 -15.62 25.99 -8.53
N THR A 376 -14.56 25.46 -9.15
CA THR A 376 -14.41 24.00 -9.38
C THR A 376 -14.54 23.21 -8.09
N PHE A 377 -14.14 23.83 -6.97
CA PHE A 377 -14.20 23.23 -5.65
C PHE A 377 -15.54 23.47 -4.93
N CYS A 378 -15.95 24.72 -4.70
CA CYS A 378 -17.12 25.00 -3.86
C CYS A 378 -18.43 24.65 -4.54
N ASN A 379 -18.61 25.10 -5.79
CA ASN A 379 -19.86 24.93 -6.52
C ASN A 379 -19.59 24.81 -8.04
N PRO A 380 -19.29 23.60 -8.54
CA PRO A 380 -18.98 23.42 -9.96
C PRO A 380 -20.18 23.69 -10.88
N SER A 381 -21.40 23.73 -10.34
CA SER A 381 -22.62 23.97 -11.12
C SER A 381 -22.87 25.45 -11.43
N THR A 382 -22.30 26.38 -10.66
CA THR A 382 -22.45 27.81 -10.92
C THR A 382 -21.65 28.22 -12.14
N LYS A 383 -22.30 28.76 -13.17
CA LYS A 383 -21.67 29.41 -14.32
C LYS A 383 -21.23 30.82 -13.92
N ILE A 384 -19.93 31.10 -14.03
CA ILE A 384 -19.37 32.40 -13.68
C ILE A 384 -19.07 33.16 -14.97
N GLN A 385 -19.70 34.33 -15.13
CA GLN A 385 -19.43 35.25 -16.23
C GLN A 385 -18.57 36.41 -15.71
N PHE A 386 -17.50 36.73 -16.44
CA PHE A 386 -16.62 37.84 -16.11
C PHE A 386 -16.90 38.99 -17.07
N ILE A 387 -17.13 40.19 -16.53
CA ILE A 387 -17.26 41.41 -17.33
C ILE A 387 -15.97 42.20 -17.19
N GLY A 388 -15.28 42.37 -18.32
CA GLY A 388 -13.97 43.03 -18.39
C GLY A 388 -12.80 42.06 -18.60
N SER A 389 -11.60 42.63 -18.67
CA SER A 389 -10.33 41.88 -18.73
C SER A 389 -9.99 41.25 -17.38
N ASP A 390 -9.18 40.19 -17.39
CA ASP A 390 -8.68 39.58 -16.15
C ASP A 390 -7.71 40.54 -15.44
N GLN A 391 -7.94 40.75 -14.15
CA GLN A 391 -7.23 41.74 -13.34
C GLN A 391 -6.29 41.05 -12.36
N LEU A 392 -5.12 41.65 -12.17
CA LEU A 392 -4.13 41.20 -11.20
C LEU A 392 -4.31 41.97 -9.90
N ILE A 393 -4.67 41.26 -8.84
CA ILE A 393 -4.93 41.84 -7.52
C ILE A 393 -3.76 41.49 -6.61
N LYS A 394 -3.16 42.49 -5.97
CA LYS A 394 -2.20 42.30 -4.88
C LYS A 394 -3.01 41.96 -3.61
N THR A 395 -2.92 40.71 -3.13
CA THR A 395 -3.66 40.27 -1.93
C THR A 395 -2.86 39.24 -1.12
N ILE A 396 -3.42 38.76 -0.01
CA ILE A 396 -2.94 37.57 0.70
C ILE A 396 -3.74 36.37 0.17
N PRO A 397 -3.15 35.51 -0.70
CA PRO A 397 -3.94 34.55 -1.48
C PRO A 397 -4.82 33.63 -0.65
N LYS A 398 -4.34 33.19 0.52
CA LYS A 398 -5.09 32.28 1.41
C LYS A 398 -6.36 32.92 1.98
N ILE A 399 -6.25 34.17 2.44
CA ILE A 399 -7.40 34.93 2.97
C ILE A 399 -8.37 35.25 1.83
N PHE A 400 -7.82 35.65 0.67
CA PHE A 400 -8.63 35.94 -0.51
C PHE A 400 -9.39 34.70 -1.00
N TYR A 401 -8.74 33.54 -1.08
CA TYR A 401 -9.40 32.27 -1.42
C TYR A 401 -10.47 31.87 -0.41
N LEU A 402 -10.25 32.14 0.88
CA LEU A 402 -11.24 31.87 1.92
C LEU A 402 -12.48 32.78 1.77
N LEU A 403 -12.28 34.06 1.45
CA LEU A 403 -13.36 35.01 1.15
C LEU A 403 -14.12 34.58 -0.10
N LEU A 404 -13.43 34.30 -1.20
CA LEU A 404 -14.03 33.82 -2.45
C LEU A 404 -14.81 32.52 -2.23
N ALA A 405 -14.25 31.58 -1.47
CA ALA A 405 -14.94 30.33 -1.14
C ALA A 405 -16.22 30.60 -0.36
N SER A 406 -16.20 31.55 0.57
CA SER A 406 -17.37 31.96 1.34
C SER A 406 -18.46 32.53 0.44
N ILE A 407 -18.08 33.39 -0.52
CA ILE A 407 -19.01 33.99 -1.49
C ILE A 407 -19.61 32.92 -2.42
N VAL A 408 -18.77 32.12 -3.08
CA VAL A 408 -19.19 31.09 -4.06
C VAL A 408 -20.04 29.99 -3.42
N ASN A 409 -19.76 29.63 -2.16
CA ASN A 409 -20.55 28.65 -1.41
C ASN A 409 -21.91 29.22 -0.93
N CYS A 410 -22.10 30.54 -0.97
CA CYS A 410 -23.36 31.19 -0.62
C CYS A 410 -24.24 31.50 -1.84
N THR A 411 -23.75 31.27 -3.05
CA THR A 411 -24.52 31.48 -4.29
C THR A 411 -25.64 30.44 -4.42
N ILE A 412 -26.88 30.93 -4.57
CA ILE A 412 -28.09 30.09 -4.73
C ILE A 412 -28.36 29.84 -6.22
N ASN A 413 -28.14 30.85 -7.07
CA ASN A 413 -28.40 30.76 -8.50
C ASN A 413 -27.28 30.03 -9.25
N GLN A 414 -27.63 29.43 -10.39
CA GLN A 414 -26.66 28.80 -11.31
C GLN A 414 -25.79 29.80 -12.08
N GLN A 415 -26.00 31.11 -11.95
CA GLN A 415 -25.22 32.13 -12.64
C GLN A 415 -24.75 33.20 -11.65
N MET A 416 -23.48 33.57 -11.76
CA MET A 416 -22.85 34.67 -11.02
C MET A 416 -22.03 35.52 -11.98
N ILE A 417 -22.25 36.83 -11.95
CA ILE A 417 -21.51 37.80 -12.76
C ILE A 417 -20.47 38.46 -11.86
N VAL A 418 -19.23 38.52 -12.31
CA VAL A 418 -18.13 39.17 -11.60
C VAL A 418 -17.67 40.36 -12.44
N LYS A 419 -17.72 41.55 -11.83
CA LYS A 419 -17.19 42.79 -12.43
C LYS A 419 -16.06 43.32 -11.57
N HIS A 420 -15.07 43.91 -12.22
CA HIS A 420 -14.02 44.68 -11.57
C HIS A 420 -14.13 46.14 -12.01
N GLU A 421 -14.18 47.04 -11.03
CA GLU A 421 -14.30 48.47 -11.25
C GLU A 421 -13.18 49.18 -10.49
N ILE A 422 -12.51 50.13 -11.15
CA ILE A 422 -11.54 51.02 -10.51
C ILE A 422 -12.29 52.31 -10.20
N LEU A 423 -12.42 52.65 -8.92
CA LEU A 423 -13.08 53.88 -8.50
C LEU A 423 -12.20 55.11 -8.81
N GLN A 424 -12.81 56.29 -8.89
CA GLN A 424 -12.08 57.56 -9.10
C GLN A 424 -11.01 57.82 -8.02
N THR A 425 -11.19 57.21 -6.84
CA THR A 425 -10.25 57.22 -5.71
C THR A 425 -9.08 56.23 -5.85
N GLN A 426 -8.92 55.57 -7.01
CA GLN A 426 -7.96 54.49 -7.28
C GLN A 426 -8.19 53.18 -6.49
N SER A 427 -9.25 53.09 -5.70
CA SER A 427 -9.57 51.86 -4.97
C SER A 427 -10.17 50.79 -5.89
N ASN A 428 -9.68 49.56 -5.74
CA ASN A 428 -10.13 48.41 -6.52
C ASN A 428 -11.42 47.83 -5.92
N ARG A 429 -12.50 47.86 -6.69
CA ARG A 429 -13.80 47.29 -6.30
C ARG A 429 -14.12 46.04 -7.11
N ILE A 430 -14.47 44.97 -6.43
CA ILE A 430 -14.95 43.73 -7.05
C ILE A 430 -16.42 43.56 -6.71
N ILE A 431 -17.24 43.41 -7.76
CA ILE A 431 -18.69 43.29 -7.64
C ILE A 431 -19.10 41.88 -8.08
N PHE A 432 -19.79 41.16 -7.19
CA PHE A 432 -20.42 39.88 -7.48
C PHE A 432 -21.92 40.08 -7.57
N GLN A 433 -22.50 39.89 -8.75
CA GLN A 433 -23.94 39.96 -8.96
C GLN A 433 -24.52 38.55 -9.11
N GLY A 434 -25.60 38.28 -8.39
CA GLY A 434 -26.23 36.96 -8.32
C GLY A 434 -27.10 36.83 -7.08
N LYS A 435 -27.87 35.74 -6.94
CA LYS A 435 -28.68 35.52 -5.74
C LYS A 435 -27.85 34.82 -4.67
N PHE A 436 -27.67 35.45 -3.52
CA PHE A 436 -26.83 34.96 -2.41
C PHE A 436 -27.65 34.66 -1.15
N ASN A 437 -27.21 33.66 -0.39
CA ASN A 437 -27.67 33.44 0.98
C ASN A 437 -26.87 34.31 1.94
N ILE A 438 -27.38 35.51 2.22
CA ILE A 438 -26.68 36.53 3.02
C ILE A 438 -26.50 36.10 4.48
N GLN A 439 -27.46 35.37 5.06
CA GLN A 439 -27.32 34.86 6.43
C GLN A 439 -26.11 33.92 6.54
N LYS A 440 -25.95 33.00 5.58
CA LYS A 440 -24.81 32.08 5.51
C LYS A 440 -23.50 32.83 5.28
N LEU A 441 -23.50 33.83 4.39
CA LEU A 441 -22.32 34.64 4.10
C LEU A 441 -21.87 35.41 5.35
N ASN A 442 -22.80 36.10 6.02
CA ASN A 442 -22.52 36.87 7.24
C ASN A 442 -22.00 35.97 8.36
N TYR A 443 -22.55 34.76 8.50
CA TYR A 443 -22.02 33.79 9.46
C TYR A 443 -20.58 33.36 9.12
N SER A 444 -20.25 33.20 7.84
CA SER A 444 -18.89 32.85 7.42
C SER A 444 -17.92 34.02 7.56
N THR A 445 -18.29 35.23 7.13
CA THR A 445 -17.43 36.42 7.16
C THR A 445 -17.18 36.92 8.58
N THR A 446 -18.15 36.82 9.50
CA THR A 446 -17.96 37.19 10.92
C THR A 446 -16.86 36.38 11.59
N LYS A 447 -16.74 35.08 11.30
CA LYS A 447 -15.68 34.22 11.86
C LYS A 447 -14.27 34.61 11.42
N ILE A 448 -14.14 35.27 10.28
CA ILE A 448 -12.87 35.63 9.65
C ILE A 448 -12.68 37.14 9.53
N LYS A 449 -13.53 37.94 10.20
CA LYS A 449 -13.60 39.39 10.08
C LYS A 449 -12.23 40.06 10.21
N TYR A 450 -11.44 39.66 11.21
CA TYR A 450 -10.10 40.21 11.44
C TYR A 450 -9.12 39.95 10.28
N TYR A 451 -9.20 38.79 9.62
CA TYR A 451 -8.37 38.50 8.46
C TYR A 451 -8.85 39.24 7.21
N LEU A 452 -10.17 39.42 7.07
CA LEU A 452 -10.74 40.16 5.96
C LEU A 452 -10.30 41.63 5.95
N LEU A 453 -10.18 42.26 7.12
CA LEU A 453 -9.67 43.63 7.26
C LEU A 453 -8.24 43.82 6.69
N LEU A 454 -7.45 42.74 6.56
CA LEU A 454 -6.10 42.82 5.99
C LEU A 454 -6.13 43.03 4.46
N ILE A 455 -7.20 42.61 3.79
CA ILE A 455 -7.32 42.62 2.32
C ILE A 455 -8.48 43.48 1.81
N CYS A 456 -9.51 43.73 2.62
CA CYS A 456 -10.71 44.47 2.28
C CYS A 456 -10.87 45.66 3.21
N LYS A 457 -11.18 46.82 2.62
CA LYS A 457 -11.58 48.03 3.32
C LYS A 457 -13.02 47.92 3.77
N GLU A 458 -13.91 47.57 2.85
CA GLU A 458 -15.33 47.39 3.12
C GLU A 458 -15.91 46.20 2.35
N ILE A 459 -16.90 45.54 2.96
CA ILE A 459 -17.65 44.44 2.37
C ILE A 459 -19.13 44.78 2.54
N TYR A 460 -19.78 45.16 1.44
CA TYR A 460 -21.23 45.36 1.41
C TYR A 460 -21.88 44.16 0.76
N ALA A 461 -22.79 43.50 1.47
CA ALA A 461 -23.45 42.28 0.99
C ALA A 461 -24.97 42.44 1.05
N ASP A 462 -25.59 42.36 -0.12
CA ASP A 462 -27.03 42.35 -0.33
C ASP A 462 -27.45 41.08 -1.11
N GLN A 463 -28.72 40.72 -1.05
CA GLN A 463 -29.27 39.47 -1.61
C GLN A 463 -28.89 39.26 -3.08
N PHE A 464 -28.72 40.35 -3.84
CA PHE A 464 -28.43 40.30 -5.27
C PHE A 464 -27.02 40.77 -5.66
N CYS A 465 -26.27 41.35 -4.72
CA CYS A 465 -25.01 42.02 -5.00
C CYS A 465 -24.07 42.00 -3.79
N ILE A 466 -22.82 41.59 -4.00
CA ILE A 466 -21.75 41.70 -3.01
C ILE A 466 -20.65 42.59 -3.58
N ASN A 467 -20.38 43.70 -2.90
CA ASN A 467 -19.32 44.63 -3.23
C ASN A 467 -18.15 44.44 -2.26
N LEU A 468 -16.97 44.17 -2.81
CA LEU A 468 -15.72 44.14 -2.06
C LEU A 468 -14.89 45.36 -2.47
N GLU A 469 -14.65 46.27 -1.54
CA GLU A 469 -13.63 47.32 -1.71
C GLU A 469 -12.32 46.80 -1.11
N LEU A 470 -11.29 46.66 -1.93
CA LEU A 470 -9.98 46.17 -1.48
C LEU A 470 -9.16 47.32 -0.91
N ASN A 471 -8.24 46.99 0.01
CA ASN A 471 -7.26 47.96 0.48
C ASN A 471 -6.24 48.27 -0.64
N ASP A 472 -5.84 49.53 -0.78
CA ASP A 472 -4.80 49.94 -1.73
C ASP A 472 -3.43 49.33 -1.36
N GLU A 473 -3.17 49.22 -0.05
CA GLU A 473 -2.04 48.49 0.51
C GLU A 473 -2.52 47.34 1.41
N ILE A 474 -1.91 46.17 1.26
CA ILE A 474 -2.18 45.04 2.15
C ILE A 474 -1.64 45.42 3.53
N LEU A 475 -2.54 45.51 4.50
CA LEU A 475 -2.18 45.70 5.90
C LEU A 475 -1.53 44.41 6.39
N GLN A 476 -0.21 44.31 6.27
CA GLN A 476 0.52 43.22 6.89
C GLN A 476 0.57 43.48 8.40
N PRO A 477 0.11 42.55 9.24
CA PRO A 477 0.32 42.70 10.68
C PRO A 477 1.83 42.79 10.92
N PHE A 478 2.27 43.84 11.64
CA PHE A 478 3.68 44.06 11.96
C PHE A 478 4.29 42.75 12.50
N TYR A 479 5.24 42.18 11.76
CA TYR A 479 6.07 41.06 12.20
C TYR A 479 7.23 41.52 13.09
N ASP A 480 7.19 42.76 13.57
CA ASP A 480 8.22 43.26 14.45
C ASP A 480 8.13 42.52 15.79
N ARG A 481 9.14 41.68 15.99
CA ARG A 481 9.63 41.21 17.26
C ARG A 481 9.98 42.42 18.13
N ILE A 482 8.98 43.11 18.67
CA ILE A 482 9.13 43.91 19.88
C ILE A 482 8.32 43.15 20.94
N ILE A 483 8.94 42.10 21.48
CA ILE A 483 8.65 41.76 22.87
C ILE A 483 9.35 42.88 23.64
N PRO A 484 8.63 43.79 24.32
CA PRO A 484 9.29 44.69 25.24
C PRO A 484 9.92 43.82 26.34
N LYS A 485 11.23 43.59 26.25
CA LYS A 485 12.04 43.33 27.42
C LYS A 485 11.97 44.59 28.26
N ASN A 486 11.09 44.58 29.25
CA ASN A 486 11.20 45.21 30.57
C ASN A 486 9.81 45.61 31.06
N GLN A 487 9.35 44.92 32.11
CA GLN A 487 9.01 45.51 33.42
C GLN A 487 8.26 44.45 34.26
N ILE A 488 9.00 43.41 34.68
CA ILE A 488 8.69 42.75 35.95
C ILE A 488 9.36 43.63 37.01
N GLY A 489 8.64 44.67 37.42
CA GLY A 489 9.07 45.61 38.42
C GLY A 489 7.85 46.26 39.02
N TYR A 490 7.64 46.02 40.32
CA TYR A 490 6.68 46.69 41.19
C TYR A 490 5.18 46.38 40.98
N LEU A 491 4.68 45.42 41.78
CA LEU A 491 3.49 45.63 42.62
C LEU A 491 3.43 44.52 43.70
N LYS A 492 4.35 44.61 44.67
CA LYS A 492 4.12 44.11 46.03
C LYS A 492 4.06 45.34 46.95
N LYS A 493 2.88 45.92 47.09
CA LYS A 493 2.57 46.86 48.18
C LYS A 493 1.27 46.41 48.84
N LYS A 494 1.44 45.97 50.08
CA LYS A 494 0.55 46.09 51.24
C LYS A 494 -0.95 45.86 51.00
N LEU A 495 -1.42 44.68 51.37
CA LEU A 495 -2.68 44.56 52.11
C LEU A 495 -2.31 44.23 53.56
N THR A 496 -2.28 45.28 54.38
CA THR A 496 -2.55 45.22 55.81
C THR A 496 -4.04 45.44 55.97
N GLN A 497 -4.76 44.41 56.37
CA GLN A 497 -5.86 44.40 57.34
C GLN A 497 -6.25 42.95 57.60
#